data_AF-A0A518IK04-F1
#
_entry.id   AF-A0A518IK04-F1
#
_cell.length_a   1.000
_cell.length_b   1.000
_cell.length_c   1.000
_cell.angle_alpha   90.00
_cell.angle_beta   90.00
_cell.angle_gamma   90.00
#
_symmetry.space_group_name_H-M   'P 1'
#
loop_
_entity.id
_entity.type
_entity.pdbx_description
1 polymer ?
#
loop_
_entity_poly.entity_id
_entity_poly.type
_entity_poly.pdbx_seq_one_letter_code
_entity_poly.pdbx_strand_id
1 'polypeptide(L)'
;MNSPPEPAETPEPAPKPKKKVSAQRRIVSWIFIAILLGIVLFEWRAKSSQANTVQSMETAMAEAGDRAEFPFTELQEFKQGNPSEEVDESGAILRKHHYRWNGIFKTYDLRVLVDEHDMVVSFDTLKEGDTVGGIRRILKKNLQALKDKQMKLMEQSSGNAKPAVTEKN
;
A
#
# COMPACT_ATOMS: atom_id res chain seq x y z
N MET A 1 45.72 33.37 -81.73
CA MET A 1 45.86 32.62 -80.47
C MET A 1 44.60 32.88 -79.67
N ASN A 2 43.70 31.89 -79.56
CA ASN A 2 42.50 31.96 -78.72
C ASN A 2 42.91 31.59 -77.29
N SER A 3 42.86 32.55 -76.38
CA SER A 3 42.89 32.26 -74.95
C SER A 3 41.46 32.34 -74.42
N PRO A 4 40.94 31.29 -73.77
CA PRO A 4 39.75 31.43 -72.95
C PRO A 4 40.17 31.85 -71.53
N PRO A 5 39.61 32.93 -70.95
CA PRO A 5 39.66 33.10 -69.52
C PRO A 5 38.24 33.14 -68.98
N GLU A 6 37.82 32.05 -68.35
CA GLU A 6 37.09 32.07 -67.07
C GLU A 6 36.72 30.64 -66.68
N PRO A 7 37.38 30.04 -65.66
CA PRO A 7 36.67 29.14 -64.78
C PRO A 7 35.96 30.00 -63.73
N ALA A 8 34.64 30.11 -63.88
CA ALA A 8 33.75 30.72 -62.91
C ALA A 8 34.07 30.22 -61.49
N GLU A 9 34.29 31.16 -60.56
CA GLU A 9 34.39 30.87 -59.14
C GLU A 9 33.15 30.08 -58.71
N THR A 10 33.35 28.82 -58.34
CA THR A 10 32.27 27.98 -57.83
C THR A 10 31.96 28.47 -56.42
N PRO A 11 30.76 28.97 -56.11
CA PRO A 11 30.45 29.41 -54.76
C PRO A 11 30.49 28.19 -53.82
N GLU A 12 31.31 28.27 -52.78
CA GLU A 12 31.31 27.29 -51.69
C GLU A 12 29.87 27.05 -51.20
N PRO A 13 29.44 25.79 -51.02
CA PRO A 13 28.09 25.53 -50.54
C PRO A 13 27.95 26.08 -49.12
N ALA A 14 27.13 27.12 -48.97
CA ALA A 14 26.83 27.75 -47.68
C ALA A 14 26.51 26.69 -46.62
N PRO A 15 27.01 26.85 -45.37
CA PRO A 15 26.84 25.86 -44.32
C PRO A 15 25.35 25.61 -44.09
N LYS A 16 24.92 24.35 -44.28
CA LYS A 16 23.53 23.93 -44.07
C LYS A 16 23.08 24.40 -42.68
N PRO A 17 21.97 25.15 -42.55
CA PRO A 17 21.53 25.63 -41.26
C PRO A 17 21.24 24.43 -40.34
N LYS A 18 22.00 24.32 -39.24
CA LYS A 18 21.74 23.34 -38.19
C LYS A 18 20.27 23.51 -37.78
N LYS A 19 19.46 22.46 -37.98
CA LYS A 19 18.03 22.42 -37.62
C LYS A 19 17.91 22.87 -36.15
N LYS A 20 17.57 24.15 -35.92
CA LYS A 20 17.35 24.68 -34.58
C LYS A 20 16.15 23.92 -34.04
N VAL A 21 16.39 23.03 -33.08
CA VAL A 21 15.32 22.41 -32.30
C VAL A 21 14.56 23.59 -31.68
N SER A 22 13.36 23.86 -32.19
CA SER A 22 12.52 24.98 -31.78
C SER A 22 12.45 25.04 -30.25
N ALA A 23 12.65 26.23 -29.66
CA ALA A 23 12.55 26.44 -28.21
C ALA A 23 11.23 25.87 -27.65
N GLN A 24 10.18 25.88 -28.46
CA GLN A 24 8.88 25.28 -28.15
C GLN A 24 8.96 23.74 -27.97
N ARG A 25 9.74 23.03 -28.79
CA ARG A 25 9.97 21.58 -28.60
C ARG A 25 10.74 21.29 -27.32
N ARG A 26 11.66 22.17 -26.92
CA ARG A 26 12.39 22.02 -25.66
C ARG A 26 11.47 22.23 -24.46
N ILE A 27 10.59 23.25 -24.49
CA ILE A 27 9.62 23.51 -23.41
C ILE A 27 8.68 22.31 -23.23
N VAL A 28 8.10 21.79 -24.31
CA VAL A 28 7.23 20.61 -24.24
C VAL A 28 7.99 19.40 -23.69
N SER A 29 9.25 19.20 -24.11
CA SER A 29 10.09 18.13 -23.58
C SER A 29 10.32 18.28 -22.06
N TRP A 30 10.57 19.50 -21.56
CA TRP A 30 10.77 19.74 -20.13
C TRP A 30 9.49 19.53 -19.32
N ILE A 31 8.33 19.94 -19.84
CA ILE A 31 7.03 19.67 -19.21
C ILE A 31 6.80 18.16 -19.11
N PHE A 32 7.07 17.43 -20.19
CA PHE A 32 6.94 15.97 -20.19
C PHE A 32 7.86 15.31 -19.16
N ILE A 33 9.12 15.75 -19.08
CA ILE A 33 10.07 15.27 -18.05
C ILE A 33 9.57 15.58 -16.64
N ALA A 34 9.03 16.79 -16.41
CA ALA A 34 8.50 17.18 -15.11
C ALA A 34 7.30 16.32 -14.68
N ILE A 35 6.41 15.99 -15.62
CA ILE A 35 5.28 15.07 -15.36
C ILE A 35 5.81 13.69 -15.00
N LEU A 36 6.76 13.14 -15.78
CA LEU A 36 7.34 11.84 -15.48
C LEU A 36 8.02 11.80 -14.11
N LEU A 37 8.76 12.85 -13.74
CA LEU A 37 9.33 12.98 -12.41
C LEU A 37 8.25 13.02 -11.33
N GLY A 38 7.17 13.76 -11.55
CA GLY A 38 6.03 13.80 -10.64
C GLY A 38 5.40 12.41 -10.42
N ILE A 39 5.23 11.64 -11.50
CA ILE A 39 4.72 10.27 -11.44
C ILE A 39 5.65 9.37 -10.62
N VAL A 40 6.95 9.43 -10.90
CA VAL A 40 7.95 8.62 -10.18
C VAL A 40 8.00 9.00 -8.70
N LEU A 41 7.94 10.29 -8.36
CA LEU A 41 7.92 10.76 -6.97
C LEU A 41 6.66 10.31 -6.23
N PHE A 42 5.51 10.32 -6.89
CA PHE A 42 4.25 9.88 -6.30
C PHE A 42 4.26 8.37 -6.02
N GLU A 43 4.69 7.57 -7.00
CA GLU A 43 4.84 6.12 -6.84
C GLU A 43 5.87 5.79 -5.74
N TRP A 44 7.01 6.49 -5.73
CA TRP A 44 8.04 6.31 -4.73
C TRP A 44 7.53 6.66 -3.34
N ARG A 45 6.77 7.75 -3.19
CA ARG A 45 6.15 8.12 -1.91
C ARG A 45 5.18 7.04 -1.42
N ALA A 46 4.30 6.52 -2.27
CA ALA A 46 3.36 5.46 -1.88
C ALA A 46 4.11 4.18 -1.41
N LYS A 47 5.10 3.75 -2.19
CA LYS A 47 5.94 2.58 -1.87
C LYS A 47 6.73 2.77 -0.57
N SER A 48 7.43 3.89 -0.44
CA SER A 48 8.29 4.17 0.71
C SER A 48 7.48 4.37 1.98
N SER A 49 6.33 5.05 1.92
CA SER A 49 5.48 5.21 3.09
C SER A 49 4.96 3.88 3.63
N GLN A 50 4.46 3.00 2.76
CA GLN A 50 4.02 1.66 3.19
C GLN A 50 5.18 0.82 3.72
N ALA A 51 6.33 0.81 3.04
CA ALA A 51 7.50 0.06 3.48
C ALA A 51 8.05 0.54 4.84
N ASN A 52 8.09 1.86 5.06
CA ASN A 52 8.54 2.42 6.34
C ASN A 52 7.57 2.07 7.47
N THR A 53 6.24 2.18 7.24
CA THR A 53 5.25 1.79 8.25
C THR A 53 5.37 0.30 8.59
N VAL A 54 5.52 -0.57 7.59
CA VAL A 54 5.77 -2.00 7.80
C VAL A 54 7.03 -2.24 8.62
N GLN A 55 8.13 -1.57 8.28
CA GLN A 55 9.40 -1.73 8.99
C GLN A 55 9.32 -1.26 10.45
N SER A 56 8.63 -0.15 10.72
CA SER A 56 8.39 0.32 12.08
C SER A 56 7.54 -0.66 12.87
N MET A 57 6.51 -1.24 12.26
CA MET A 57 5.70 -2.29 12.88
C MET A 57 6.50 -3.56 13.16
N GLU A 58 7.33 -4.01 12.21
CA GLU A 58 8.24 -5.15 12.39
C GLU A 58 9.20 -4.92 13.56
N THR A 59 9.74 -3.71 13.67
CA THR A 59 10.65 -3.32 14.74
C THR A 59 9.94 -3.33 16.09
N ALA A 60 8.77 -2.69 16.20
CA ALA A 60 7.96 -2.69 17.43
C ALA A 60 7.57 -4.12 17.85
N MET A 61 7.27 -4.98 16.88
CA MET A 61 6.95 -6.39 17.13
C MET A 61 8.14 -7.19 17.64
N ALA A 62 9.33 -6.91 17.12
CA ALA A 62 10.58 -7.50 17.58
C ALA A 62 10.95 -7.01 18.99
N GLU A 63 10.74 -5.73 19.28
CA GLU A 63 10.95 -5.13 20.62
C GLU A 63 9.97 -5.67 21.66
N ALA A 64 8.73 -5.95 21.27
CA ALA A 64 7.72 -6.58 22.14
C ALA A 64 8.07 -8.04 22.53
N GLY A 65 9.09 -8.64 21.91
CA GLY A 65 9.62 -9.97 22.25
C GLY A 65 8.54 -11.07 22.19
N ASP A 66 8.43 -11.86 23.24
CA ASP A 66 7.55 -13.05 23.29
C ASP A 66 6.05 -12.74 23.17
N ARG A 67 5.62 -11.50 23.45
CA ARG A 67 4.22 -11.10 23.28
C ARG A 67 3.90 -10.77 21.82
N ALA A 68 4.90 -10.32 21.05
CA ALA A 68 4.75 -9.88 19.66
C ALA A 68 3.57 -8.91 19.43
N GLU A 69 3.08 -8.21 20.44
CA GLU A 69 1.88 -7.37 20.40
C GLU A 69 2.27 -5.97 20.87
N PHE A 70 1.72 -4.94 20.21
CA PHE A 70 1.98 -3.55 20.55
C PHE A 70 0.68 -2.73 20.45
N PRO A 71 0.53 -1.62 21.20
CA PRO A 71 -0.68 -0.80 21.20
C PRO A 71 -1.03 -0.24 19.81
N PHE A 72 -2.31 -0.25 19.43
CA PHE A 72 -2.78 0.34 18.18
C PHE A 72 -2.52 1.85 18.09
N THR A 73 -2.37 2.54 19.22
CA THR A 73 -1.94 3.95 19.24
C THR A 73 -0.55 4.14 18.64
N GLU A 74 0.39 3.22 18.86
CA GLU A 74 1.73 3.29 18.27
C GLU A 74 1.68 3.07 16.75
N LEU A 75 0.74 2.25 16.25
CA LEU A 75 0.52 2.10 14.82
C LEU A 75 0.18 3.43 14.15
N GLN A 76 -0.64 4.26 14.80
CA GLN A 76 -1.01 5.57 14.27
C GLN A 76 0.19 6.52 14.17
N GLU A 77 1.18 6.35 15.05
CA GLU A 77 2.45 7.10 14.99
C GLU A 77 3.37 6.56 13.88
N PHE A 78 3.36 5.24 13.64
CA PHE A 78 4.13 4.61 12.56
C PHE A 78 3.55 4.86 11.17
N LYS A 79 2.26 5.19 11.08
CA LYS A 79 1.57 5.43 9.82
C LYS A 79 2.15 6.65 9.12
N GLN A 80 2.81 6.42 7.98
CA GLN A 80 3.35 7.50 7.17
C GLN A 80 2.46 7.80 5.97
N GLY A 81 2.30 9.09 5.66
CA GLY A 81 1.48 9.54 4.55
C GLY A 81 -0.02 9.44 4.81
N ASN A 82 -0.81 9.43 3.73
CA ASN A 82 -2.27 9.45 3.80
C ASN A 82 -2.86 8.19 3.13
N PRO A 83 -2.71 7.00 3.73
CA PRO A 83 -3.41 5.82 3.24
C PRO A 83 -4.92 5.98 3.40
N SER A 84 -5.70 5.38 2.50
CA SER A 84 -7.12 5.16 2.77
C SER A 84 -7.26 4.02 3.77
N GLU A 85 -8.13 4.19 4.77
CA GLU A 85 -8.41 3.17 5.78
C GLU A 85 -9.81 2.60 5.58
N GLU A 86 -9.92 1.29 5.65
CA GLU A 86 -11.17 0.55 5.64
C GLU A 86 -11.16 -0.40 6.84
N VAL A 87 -12.23 -0.39 7.63
CA VAL A 87 -12.33 -1.18 8.86
C VAL A 87 -13.40 -2.23 8.67
N ASP A 88 -13.01 -3.48 8.87
CA ASP A 88 -13.90 -4.63 8.86
C ASP A 88 -14.06 -5.13 10.30
N GLU A 89 -15.25 -4.88 10.85
CA GLU A 89 -15.68 -5.26 12.20
C GLU A 89 -16.44 -6.61 12.22
N SER A 90 -16.48 -7.35 11.10
CA SER A 90 -17.23 -8.62 11.03
C SER A 90 -16.67 -9.74 11.93
N GLY A 91 -15.45 -9.60 12.43
CA GLY A 91 -14.85 -10.51 13.40
C GLY A 91 -15.24 -10.16 14.84
N ALA A 92 -15.99 -11.05 15.51
CA ALA A 92 -16.50 -10.83 16.87
C ALA A 92 -15.44 -10.56 17.97
N ILE A 93 -14.15 -10.78 17.70
CA ILE A 93 -13.04 -10.64 18.67
C ILE A 93 -11.84 -9.88 18.07
N LEU A 94 -11.76 -9.76 16.75
CA LEU A 94 -10.63 -9.15 16.05
C LEU A 94 -11.17 -8.18 15.00
N ARG A 95 -10.81 -6.90 15.13
CA ARG A 95 -11.07 -5.87 14.12
C ARG A 95 -9.95 -5.89 13.08
N LYS A 96 -10.31 -5.87 11.81
CA LYS A 96 -9.34 -5.85 10.71
C LYS A 96 -9.30 -4.45 10.10
N HIS A 97 -8.16 -3.77 10.24
CA HIS A 97 -7.89 -2.50 9.59
C HIS A 97 -7.15 -2.74 8.27
N HIS A 98 -7.63 -2.14 7.19
CA HIS A 98 -7.02 -2.23 5.87
C HIS A 98 -6.57 -0.83 5.42
N TYR A 99 -5.25 -0.64 5.35
CA TYR A 99 -4.61 0.59 4.87
C TYR A 99 -4.14 0.39 3.44
N ARG A 100 -4.46 1.36 2.56
CA ARG A 100 -4.04 1.34 1.15
C ARG A 100 -3.34 2.63 0.77
N TRP A 101 -2.11 2.52 0.28
CA TRP A 101 -1.40 3.61 -0.38
C TRP A 101 -1.57 3.46 -1.89
N ASN A 102 -2.30 4.38 -2.49
CA ASN A 102 -2.52 4.41 -3.93
C ASN A 102 -1.30 5.04 -4.61
N GLY A 103 -0.52 4.22 -5.32
CA GLY A 103 0.42 4.69 -6.33
C GLY A 103 -0.28 4.89 -7.68
N ILE A 104 0.49 5.32 -8.68
CA ILE A 104 -0.01 5.48 -10.05
C ILE A 104 -0.04 4.13 -10.76
N PHE A 105 0.90 3.23 -10.45
CA PHE A 105 0.99 1.92 -11.10
C PHE A 105 0.49 0.80 -10.20
N LYS A 106 0.64 0.95 -8.88
CA LYS A 106 0.31 -0.10 -7.92
C LYS A 106 -0.29 0.48 -6.64
N THR A 107 -1.24 -0.24 -6.06
CA THR A 107 -1.70 -0.03 -4.70
C THR A 107 -0.87 -0.88 -3.75
N TYR A 108 -0.40 -0.26 -2.66
CA TYR A 108 0.34 -0.91 -1.60
C TYR A 108 -0.58 -1.10 -0.41
N ASP A 109 -0.92 -2.35 -0.13
CA ASP A 109 -1.86 -2.73 0.91
C ASP A 109 -1.12 -3.09 2.20
N LEU A 110 -1.75 -2.82 3.33
CA LEU A 110 -1.34 -3.23 4.66
C LEU A 110 -2.61 -3.58 5.44
N ARG A 111 -2.72 -4.84 5.85
CA ARG A 111 -3.84 -5.31 6.67
C ARG A 111 -3.32 -5.54 8.07
N VAL A 112 -4.05 -5.05 9.06
CA VAL A 112 -3.68 -5.10 10.47
C VAL A 112 -4.83 -5.73 11.24
N LEU A 113 -4.52 -6.69 12.11
CA LEU A 113 -5.47 -7.25 13.06
C LEU A 113 -5.26 -6.60 14.42
N VAL A 114 -6.37 -6.12 14.97
CA VAL A 114 -6.45 -5.47 16.27
C VAL A 114 -7.41 -6.28 17.14
N ASP A 115 -7.03 -6.55 18.39
CA ASP A 115 -7.89 -7.27 19.33
C ASP A 115 -8.91 -6.36 20.03
N GLU A 116 -9.68 -6.95 20.96
CA GLU A 116 -10.65 -6.25 21.81
C GLU A 116 -10.00 -5.22 22.76
N HIS A 117 -8.69 -5.30 22.99
CA HIS A 117 -7.93 -4.42 23.88
C HIS A 117 -7.12 -3.35 23.13
N ASP A 118 -7.43 -3.11 21.85
CA ASP A 118 -6.69 -2.18 20.98
C ASP A 118 -5.21 -2.56 20.82
N MET A 119 -4.87 -3.85 20.81
CA MET A 119 -3.52 -4.34 20.57
C MET A 119 -3.39 -4.86 19.15
N VAL A 120 -2.30 -4.49 18.47
CA VAL A 120 -1.95 -5.01 17.15
C VAL A 120 -1.43 -6.42 17.29
N VAL A 121 -2.30 -7.38 16.98
CA VAL A 121 -2.05 -8.81 17.07
C VAL A 121 -1.69 -9.45 15.75
N SER A 122 -1.73 -8.75 14.60
CA SER A 122 -1.12 -9.19 13.32
C SER A 122 -1.04 -8.11 12.26
N PHE A 123 -0.17 -8.30 11.27
CA PHE A 123 -0.25 -7.55 10.03
C PHE A 123 0.30 -8.35 8.83
N ASP A 124 -0.16 -7.98 7.63
CA ASP A 124 0.42 -8.43 6.36
C ASP A 124 0.27 -7.36 5.27
N THR A 125 0.92 -7.58 4.12
CA THR A 125 0.89 -6.66 2.96
C THR A 125 0.17 -7.27 1.75
N LEU A 126 -0.67 -8.27 2.01
CA LEU A 126 -1.39 -8.99 0.97
C LEU A 126 -2.66 -8.23 0.56
N LYS A 127 -3.06 -8.37 -0.71
CA LYS A 127 -4.30 -7.79 -1.21
C LYS A 127 -5.52 -8.45 -0.58
N GLU A 128 -6.56 -7.66 -0.38
CA GLU A 128 -7.88 -8.16 0.01
C GLU A 128 -8.42 -9.16 -1.02
N GLY A 129 -8.82 -10.35 -0.56
CA GLY A 129 -9.32 -11.44 -1.41
C GLY A 129 -8.30 -12.54 -1.78
N ASP A 130 -6.98 -12.30 -1.66
CA ASP A 130 -5.96 -13.32 -1.99
C ASP A 130 -5.85 -14.44 -0.92
N THR A 131 -6.31 -14.19 0.30
CA THR A 131 -6.39 -15.21 1.37
C THR A 131 -7.69 -15.08 2.16
N VAL A 132 -8.64 -15.99 1.92
CA VAL A 132 -9.78 -16.20 2.82
C VAL A 132 -9.24 -16.88 4.09
N GLY A 133 -9.13 -16.14 5.19
CA GLY A 133 -8.90 -16.73 6.52
C GLY A 133 -7.46 -16.83 7.01
N GLY A 134 -6.57 -15.88 6.71
CA GLY A 134 -5.27 -15.91 7.38
C GLY A 134 -4.35 -14.75 7.03
N ILE A 135 -4.48 -13.66 7.79
CA ILE A 135 -3.29 -12.86 8.09
C ILE A 135 -2.42 -13.81 8.92
N ARG A 136 -1.24 -14.19 8.41
CA ARG A 136 -0.34 -15.10 9.11
C ARG A 136 0.15 -14.44 10.41
N ARG A 137 -0.58 -14.64 11.50
CA ARG A 137 0.05 -14.75 12.82
C ARG A 137 -0.60 -15.83 13.60
N ILE A 138 0.24 -16.76 14.04
CA ILE A 138 -0.10 -17.60 15.16
C ILE A 138 1.20 -17.92 15.93
N LEU A 139 1.44 -17.22 17.04
CA LEU A 139 2.03 -17.87 18.20
C LEU A 139 0.98 -18.91 18.64
N LYS A 140 1.24 -20.21 18.40
CA LYS A 140 0.26 -21.33 18.54
C LYS A 140 -0.54 -21.34 19.84
N LYS A 141 -0.04 -20.70 20.90
CA LYS A 141 -0.71 -20.64 22.20
C LYS A 141 -1.88 -19.64 22.26
N ASN A 142 -1.75 -18.44 21.66
CA ASN A 142 -2.81 -17.41 21.76
C ASN A 142 -3.98 -17.70 20.81
N LEU A 143 -3.73 -18.31 19.66
CA LEU A 143 -4.83 -18.67 18.75
C LEU A 143 -5.65 -19.87 19.24
N GLN A 144 -5.04 -20.80 19.98
CA GLN A 144 -5.82 -21.83 20.69
C GLN A 144 -6.71 -21.20 21.76
N ALA A 145 -6.18 -20.27 22.56
CA ALA A 145 -6.99 -19.57 23.56
C ALA A 145 -8.15 -18.76 22.94
N LEU A 146 -7.91 -18.08 21.81
CA LEU A 146 -8.95 -17.34 21.08
C LEU A 146 -9.96 -18.28 20.41
N LYS A 147 -9.51 -19.37 19.80
CA LYS A 147 -10.38 -20.38 19.20
C LYS A 147 -11.24 -21.06 20.25
N ASP A 148 -10.68 -21.38 21.41
CA ASP A 148 -11.41 -21.98 22.53
C ASP A 148 -12.41 -20.99 23.14
N LYS A 149 -12.05 -19.70 23.24
CA LYS A 149 -12.97 -18.63 23.66
C LYS A 149 -14.12 -18.47 22.65
N GLN A 150 -13.83 -18.51 21.34
CA GLN A 150 -14.83 -18.42 20.28
C GLN A 150 -15.75 -19.65 20.24
N MET A 151 -15.19 -20.86 20.40
CA MET A 151 -15.96 -22.10 20.46
C MET A 151 -16.90 -22.08 21.69
N LYS A 152 -16.42 -21.64 22.86
CA LYS A 152 -17.26 -21.44 24.05
C LYS A 152 -18.37 -20.40 23.84
N LEU A 153 -18.07 -19.28 23.17
CA LEU A 153 -19.07 -18.25 22.87
C LEU A 153 -20.15 -18.77 21.89
N MET A 154 -19.77 -19.59 20.91
CA MET A 154 -20.72 -20.24 19.99
C MET A 154 -21.54 -21.36 20.65
N GLU A 155 -20.96 -22.09 21.60
CA GLU A 155 -21.69 -23.06 22.42
C GLU A 155 -22.68 -22.36 23.37
N GLN A 156 -22.32 -21.21 23.93
CA GLN A 156 -23.24 -20.41 24.75
C GLN A 156 -24.38 -19.77 23.94
N SER A 157 -24.12 -19.35 22.70
CA SER A 157 -25.16 -18.77 21.84
C SER A 157 -26.11 -19.83 21.26
N SER A 158 -25.62 -21.05 20.99
CA SER A 158 -26.44 -22.18 20.54
C SER A 158 -27.20 -22.89 21.66
N GLY A 159 -26.75 -22.78 22.92
CA GLY A 159 -27.40 -23.38 24.09
C GLY A 159 -28.63 -22.65 24.64
N ASN A 160 -28.93 -21.42 24.18
CA ASN A 160 -30.04 -20.62 24.73
C ASN A 160 -31.32 -20.60 23.87
N ALA A 161 -31.41 -21.42 22.82
CA ALA A 161 -32.65 -21.61 22.06
C ALA A 161 -33.58 -22.61 22.77
N LYS A 162 -34.15 -22.20 23.91
CA LYS A 162 -35.26 -22.92 24.54
C LYS A 162 -36.53 -22.65 23.71
N PRO A 163 -37.24 -23.67 23.21
CA PRO A 163 -38.47 -23.44 22.45
C PRO A 163 -39.53 -22.87 23.39
N ALA A 164 -40.03 -21.67 23.09
CA ALA A 164 -41.16 -21.08 23.78
C ALA A 164 -42.42 -21.91 23.47
N VAL A 165 -42.83 -22.71 24.45
CA VAL A 165 -44.14 -23.36 24.52
C VAL A 165 -45.21 -22.28 24.33
N THR A 166 -45.99 -22.39 23.26
CA THR A 166 -47.19 -21.57 23.06
C THR A 166 -48.37 -22.39 23.57
N GLU A 167 -48.76 -22.14 24.80
CA GLU A 167 -50.04 -22.58 25.37
C GLU A 167 -51.04 -21.44 25.11
N LYS A 168 -52.13 -21.71 24.38
CA LYS A 168 -53.30 -20.83 24.32
C LYS A 168 -54.58 -21.67 24.19
N ASN A 169 -55.43 -21.47 25.20
CA ASN A 169 -56.85 -21.81 25.38
C ASN A 169 -57.62 -22.37 24.19
#